data_AF-A0A6P8PY43-F1
#
_entry.id   AF-A0A6P8PY43-F1
#
_cell.length_a   1.000
_cell.length_b   1.000
_cell.length_c   1.000
_cell.angle_alpha   90.00
_cell.angle_beta   90.00
_cell.angle_gamma   90.00
#
_symmetry.space_group_name_H-M   'P 1'
#
loop_
_entity.id
_entity.type
_entity.pdbx_description
1 polymer ?
#
loop_
_entity_poly.entity_id
_entity_poly.type
_entity_poly.pdbx_seq_one_letter_code
_entity_poly.pdbx_strand_id
1 'polypeptide(L)'
;MIELDGTENKSQFGANAILGVSLAVCKAGAAEKGIPLYRHIADLAGNSDLILPVPAFNVINGGSHAGNKLAMQEFMILPVGAESFRDALCIGAEIYHNLKSVIKEKYGKDATNVGDEGGFAPNILENSEALELLKEAIEKAGYTEKIVIGMDVAASEFYRDGKYDLDFKSPDDPSRYISGDELGDLYQSFIRDYPVVSIEDPFDQDDWEAWSKFTANVGIQIVGDDLTVTNPRRIERAVEEKACNCLLLKVNQIGSVTEAIQACKLAQENGWGVMVSHRSGETEDTFIADLVVGLCTGQIKTGAPCRSERLAKYNQLMRIEEELGDEARFAGHNFRNPSAL
;
A
#
# COMPACT_ATOMS: atom_id res chain seq x y z
N MET A 1 27.02 2.16 -8.89
CA MET A 1 26.57 2.92 -7.69
C MET A 1 26.68 2.07 -6.43
N ILE A 2 26.04 0.89 -6.36
CA ILE A 2 26.12 -0.01 -5.19
C ILE A 2 27.58 -0.32 -4.81
N GLU A 3 28.40 -0.80 -5.75
CA GLU A 3 29.83 -1.08 -5.50
C GLU A 3 30.64 0.15 -5.09
N LEU A 4 30.26 1.34 -5.56
CA LEU A 4 30.96 2.59 -5.25
C LEU A 4 30.63 3.09 -3.84
N ASP A 5 29.42 2.83 -3.37
CA ASP A 5 29.05 3.03 -1.97
C ASP A 5 29.70 1.98 -1.06
N GLY A 6 29.75 0.71 -1.49
CA GLY A 6 30.50 -0.34 -0.81
C GLY A 6 29.94 -0.79 0.54
N THR A 7 28.79 -0.28 0.98
CA THR A 7 28.15 -0.67 2.25
C THR A 7 26.83 -1.41 2.01
N GLU A 8 26.47 -2.30 2.94
CA GLU A 8 25.23 -3.09 2.85
C GLU A 8 23.97 -2.22 2.85
N ASN A 9 23.96 -1.18 3.69
CA ASN A 9 22.80 -0.32 3.91
C ASN A 9 22.90 1.02 3.17
N LYS A 10 23.78 1.12 2.16
CA LYS A 10 23.99 2.36 1.37
C LYS A 10 24.34 3.57 2.25
N SER A 11 25.07 3.36 3.35
CA SER A 11 25.33 4.35 4.38
C SER A 11 26.47 5.32 4.06
N GLN A 12 27.30 5.03 3.06
CA GLN A 12 28.37 5.94 2.66
C GLN A 12 27.83 7.13 1.86
N PHE A 13 26.94 6.90 0.89
CA PHE A 13 26.31 7.96 0.09
C PHE A 13 24.88 8.30 0.54
N GLY A 14 24.21 7.38 1.21
CA GLY A 14 22.78 7.44 1.47
C GLY A 14 21.98 6.81 0.34
N ALA A 15 21.00 5.96 0.70
CA ALA A 15 20.09 5.33 -0.26
C ALA A 15 19.34 6.36 -1.13
N ASN A 16 19.03 7.54 -0.57
CA ASN A 16 18.41 8.66 -1.28
C ASN A 16 19.29 9.21 -2.43
N ALA A 17 20.60 9.34 -2.24
CA ALA A 17 21.51 9.81 -3.29
C ALA A 17 21.63 8.79 -4.43
N ILE A 18 21.76 7.50 -4.08
CA ILE A 18 21.84 6.41 -5.06
C ILE A 18 20.53 6.28 -5.84
N LEU A 19 19.40 6.34 -5.15
CA LEU A 19 18.09 6.18 -5.77
C LEU A 19 17.82 7.31 -6.77
N GLY A 20 18.11 8.57 -6.42
CA GLY A 20 17.88 9.70 -7.33
C GLY A 20 18.59 9.51 -8.69
N VAL A 21 19.86 9.07 -8.66
CA VAL A 21 20.61 8.73 -9.88
C VAL A 21 19.98 7.52 -10.58
N SER A 22 19.62 6.47 -9.83
CA SER A 22 19.03 5.25 -10.39
C SER A 22 17.72 5.52 -11.14
N LEU A 23 16.84 6.36 -10.59
CA LEU A 23 15.57 6.74 -11.22
C LEU A 23 15.81 7.58 -12.47
N ALA A 24 16.73 8.56 -12.41
CA ALA A 24 17.08 9.40 -13.55
C ALA A 24 17.68 8.58 -14.70
N VAL A 25 18.54 7.61 -14.41
CA VAL A 25 19.11 6.69 -15.40
C VAL A 25 18.02 5.84 -16.06
N CYS A 26 17.05 5.34 -15.30
CA CYS A 26 15.93 4.58 -15.85
C CYS A 26 15.08 5.45 -16.80
N LYS A 27 14.78 6.70 -16.43
CA LYS A 27 14.09 7.67 -17.29
C LYS A 27 14.87 7.97 -18.57
N ALA A 28 16.17 8.22 -18.46
CA ALA A 28 17.04 8.45 -19.60
C ALA A 28 17.13 7.22 -20.53
N GLY A 29 17.18 6.01 -19.95
CA GLY A 29 17.19 4.75 -20.70
C GLY A 29 15.92 4.54 -21.53
N ALA A 30 14.75 4.92 -21.01
CA ALA A 30 13.49 4.91 -21.76
C ALA A 30 13.53 5.89 -22.94
N ALA A 31 14.00 7.13 -22.69
CA ALA A 31 14.10 8.16 -23.71
C ALA A 31 15.07 7.79 -24.84
N GLU A 32 16.23 7.21 -24.52
CA GLU A 32 17.22 6.73 -25.51
C GLU A 32 16.64 5.65 -26.42
N LYS A 33 15.80 4.77 -25.87
CA LYS A 33 15.08 3.74 -26.64
C LYS A 33 13.88 4.29 -27.43
N GLY A 34 13.47 5.53 -27.19
CA GLY A 34 12.27 6.12 -27.78
C GLY A 34 10.97 5.45 -27.35
N ILE A 35 10.92 4.88 -26.13
CA ILE A 35 9.74 4.19 -25.58
C ILE A 35 9.25 4.83 -24.28
N PRO A 36 7.98 4.65 -23.89
CA PRO A 36 7.47 5.08 -22.59
C PRO A 36 8.21 4.42 -21.41
N LEU A 37 8.24 5.09 -20.26
CA LEU A 37 8.98 4.62 -19.09
C LEU A 37 8.45 3.27 -18.57
N TYR A 38 7.12 3.09 -18.46
CA TYR A 38 6.54 1.81 -18.06
C TYR A 38 6.98 0.66 -18.97
N ARG A 39 7.15 0.90 -20.28
CA ARG A 39 7.61 -0.11 -21.23
C ARG A 39 9.09 -0.42 -21.03
N HIS A 40 9.91 0.60 -20.77
CA HIS A 40 11.31 0.41 -20.42
C HIS A 40 11.47 -0.41 -19.13
N ILE A 41 10.64 -0.14 -18.12
CA ILE A 41 10.62 -0.92 -16.87
C ILE A 41 10.19 -2.36 -17.14
N ALA A 42 9.18 -2.57 -17.99
CA ALA A 42 8.76 -3.91 -18.40
C ALA A 42 9.89 -4.70 -19.06
N ASP A 43 10.64 -4.08 -19.99
CA ASP A 43 11.84 -4.70 -20.59
C ASP A 43 12.87 -5.11 -19.52
N LEU A 44 13.11 -4.26 -18.53
CA LEU A 44 14.07 -4.53 -17.45
C LEU A 44 13.60 -5.67 -16.53
N ALA A 45 12.29 -5.78 -16.32
CA ALA A 45 11.68 -6.84 -15.50
C ALA A 45 11.52 -8.17 -16.27
N GLY A 46 11.46 -8.10 -17.61
CA GLY A 46 11.17 -9.24 -18.48
C GLY A 46 9.67 -9.47 -18.72
N ASN A 47 8.86 -8.42 -18.64
CA ASN A 47 7.40 -8.48 -18.81
C ASN A 47 6.99 -8.04 -20.22
N SER A 48 6.05 -8.78 -20.83
CA SER A 48 5.45 -8.46 -22.14
C SER A 48 4.11 -7.75 -22.00
N ASP A 49 3.19 -8.39 -21.28
CA ASP A 49 1.79 -8.01 -21.17
C ASP A 49 1.59 -7.13 -19.94
N LEU A 50 1.17 -5.88 -20.17
CA LEU A 50 1.06 -4.88 -19.12
C LEU A 50 -0.30 -4.87 -18.47
N ILE A 51 -0.29 -4.57 -17.18
CA ILE A 51 -1.49 -4.56 -16.35
C ILE A 51 -1.61 -3.21 -15.65
N LEU A 52 -2.80 -2.61 -15.73
CA LEU A 52 -3.20 -1.47 -14.91
C LEU A 52 -3.60 -1.98 -13.51
N PRO A 53 -3.09 -1.35 -12.45
CA PRO A 53 -3.30 -1.84 -11.08
C PRO A 53 -4.66 -1.44 -10.52
N VAL A 54 -5.17 -2.20 -9.55
CA VAL A 54 -6.19 -1.69 -8.63
C VAL A 54 -5.55 -0.65 -7.71
N PRO A 55 -6.07 0.59 -7.63
CA PRO A 55 -5.60 1.57 -6.67
C PRO A 55 -6.15 1.26 -5.28
N ALA A 56 -5.28 1.14 -4.28
CA ALA A 56 -5.64 1.17 -2.87
C ALA A 56 -5.58 2.62 -2.36
N PHE A 57 -6.76 3.22 -2.18
CA PHE A 57 -6.87 4.62 -1.78
C PHE A 57 -6.91 4.74 -0.26
N ASN A 58 -5.90 5.34 0.35
CA ASN A 58 -5.85 5.61 1.79
C ASN A 58 -6.79 6.77 2.15
N VAL A 59 -8.01 6.46 2.62
CA VAL A 59 -9.10 7.45 2.75
C VAL A 59 -9.38 7.87 4.19
N ILE A 60 -8.91 7.12 5.18
CA ILE A 60 -8.84 7.53 6.60
C ILE A 60 -7.43 7.27 7.11
N ASN A 61 -6.81 8.31 7.67
CA ASN A 61 -5.50 8.25 8.30
C ASN A 61 -5.60 8.14 9.83
N GLY A 62 -4.83 7.23 10.39
CA GLY A 62 -4.55 7.12 11.81
C GLY A 62 -3.05 7.01 12.05
N GLY A 63 -2.65 6.27 13.09
CA GLY A 63 -1.25 6.00 13.43
C GLY A 63 -0.40 7.27 13.47
N SER A 64 0.82 7.16 12.96
CA SER A 64 1.80 8.25 12.90
C SER A 64 1.51 9.28 11.79
N HIS A 65 0.52 9.03 10.91
CA HIS A 65 0.14 9.90 9.80
C HIS A 65 -0.97 10.92 10.13
N ALA A 66 -1.52 10.88 11.35
CA ALA A 66 -2.62 11.74 11.77
C ALA A 66 -2.61 12.09 13.27
N GLY A 67 -2.94 13.35 13.57
CA GLY A 67 -3.10 13.87 14.93
C GLY A 67 -4.41 13.47 15.62
N ASN A 68 -4.81 12.20 15.51
CA ASN A 68 -5.98 11.60 16.18
C ASN A 68 -5.55 10.49 17.14
N LYS A 69 -6.48 9.75 17.76
CA LYS A 69 -6.17 8.62 18.65
C LYS A 69 -6.04 7.28 17.94
N LEU A 70 -6.68 7.12 16.79
CA LEU A 70 -6.72 5.92 15.96
C LEU A 70 -5.32 5.32 15.78
N ALA A 71 -5.10 4.09 16.27
CA ALA A 71 -3.76 3.50 16.25
C ALA A 71 -3.33 2.99 14.87
N MET A 72 -4.23 2.32 14.14
CA MET A 72 -3.91 1.80 12.81
C MET A 72 -3.74 2.94 11.81
N GLN A 73 -2.76 2.80 10.92
CA GLN A 73 -2.24 3.91 10.12
C GLN A 73 -3.10 4.27 8.90
N GLU A 74 -3.61 3.28 8.18
CA GLU A 74 -4.30 3.47 6.91
C GLU A 74 -5.54 2.59 6.81
N PHE A 75 -6.64 3.19 6.40
CA PHE A 75 -7.85 2.47 6.00
C PHE A 75 -8.14 2.80 4.54
N MET A 76 -8.00 1.78 3.71
CA MET A 76 -7.99 1.89 2.27
C MET A 76 -9.25 1.31 1.63
N ILE A 77 -9.70 1.92 0.54
CA ILE A 77 -10.71 1.33 -0.36
C ILE A 77 -10.05 0.88 -1.65
N LEU A 78 -10.44 -0.30 -2.14
CA LEU A 78 -9.95 -0.90 -3.37
C LEU A 78 -11.15 -1.18 -4.30
N PRO A 79 -11.27 -0.47 -5.44
CA PRO A 79 -12.35 -0.65 -6.42
C PRO A 79 -12.09 -1.84 -7.34
N VAL A 80 -12.05 -3.05 -6.77
CA VAL A 80 -11.77 -4.30 -7.50
C VAL A 80 -12.82 -4.66 -8.55
N GLY A 81 -14.06 -4.17 -8.40
CA GLY A 81 -15.18 -4.37 -9.34
C GLY A 81 -15.35 -3.26 -10.37
N ALA A 82 -14.36 -2.36 -10.51
CA ALA A 82 -14.35 -1.35 -11.58
C ALA A 82 -14.05 -1.97 -12.95
N GLU A 83 -14.48 -1.30 -14.02
CA GLU A 83 -14.30 -1.79 -15.40
C GLU A 83 -12.94 -1.40 -16.01
N SER A 84 -12.30 -0.36 -15.47
CA SER A 84 -11.04 0.22 -15.94
C SER A 84 -10.36 0.95 -14.78
N PHE A 85 -9.10 1.34 -14.96
CA PHE A 85 -8.39 2.17 -13.99
C PHE A 85 -9.07 3.55 -13.84
N ARG A 86 -9.50 4.18 -14.93
CA ARG A 86 -10.26 5.42 -14.89
C ARG A 86 -11.58 5.29 -14.12
N ASP A 87 -12.32 4.21 -14.34
CA ASP A 87 -13.55 3.91 -13.58
C ASP A 87 -13.24 3.71 -12.09
N ALA A 88 -12.19 2.95 -11.77
CA ALA A 88 -11.70 2.76 -10.41
C ALA A 88 -11.38 4.08 -9.70
N LEU A 89 -10.72 5.01 -10.39
CA LEU A 89 -10.43 6.34 -9.84
C LEU A 89 -11.69 7.17 -9.61
N CYS A 90 -12.67 7.10 -10.53
CA CYS A 90 -13.95 7.78 -10.38
C CYS A 90 -14.71 7.28 -9.14
N ILE A 91 -14.86 5.96 -9.03
CA ILE A 91 -15.51 5.29 -7.89
C ILE A 91 -14.81 5.68 -6.57
N GLY A 92 -13.47 5.58 -6.53
CA GLY A 92 -12.69 5.95 -5.35
C GLY A 92 -12.89 7.40 -4.92
N ALA A 93 -12.91 8.34 -5.88
CA ALA A 93 -13.15 9.76 -5.61
C ALA A 93 -14.58 10.05 -5.10
N GLU A 94 -15.59 9.38 -5.66
CA GLU A 94 -16.98 9.52 -5.22
C GLU A 94 -17.19 9.00 -3.79
N ILE A 95 -16.59 7.87 -3.44
CA ILE A 95 -16.61 7.34 -2.08
C ILE A 95 -15.88 8.28 -1.13
N TYR A 96 -14.70 8.78 -1.50
CA TYR A 96 -13.95 9.74 -0.69
C TYR A 96 -14.75 11.03 -0.41
N HIS A 97 -15.49 11.57 -1.38
CA HIS A 97 -16.36 12.73 -1.15
C HIS A 97 -17.59 12.42 -0.30
N ASN A 98 -18.17 11.22 -0.43
CA ASN A 98 -19.25 10.75 0.46
C ASN A 98 -18.74 10.57 1.89
N LEU A 99 -17.56 9.96 2.06
CA LEU A 99 -16.90 9.79 3.35
C LEU A 99 -16.66 11.12 4.05
N LYS A 100 -16.22 12.15 3.30
CA LYS A 100 -16.10 13.52 3.84
C LYS A 100 -17.41 14.00 4.44
N SER A 101 -18.52 13.73 3.77
CA SER A 101 -19.85 14.16 4.19
C SER A 101 -20.32 13.40 5.43
N VAL A 102 -20.11 12.08 5.46
CA VAL A 102 -20.39 11.20 6.61
C VAL A 102 -19.61 11.66 7.85
N ILE A 103 -18.28 11.83 7.72
CA ILE A 103 -17.42 12.29 8.80
C ILE A 103 -17.84 13.68 9.29
N LYS A 104 -18.15 14.60 8.37
CA LYS A 104 -18.59 15.96 8.72
C LYS A 104 -19.90 15.95 9.52
N GLU A 105 -20.83 15.08 9.15
CA GLU A 105 -22.12 14.94 9.81
C GLU A 105 -21.96 14.36 11.22
N LYS A 106 -21.12 13.34 11.38
CA LYS A 106 -20.95 12.62 12.65
C LYS A 106 -20.00 13.31 13.64
N TYR A 107 -18.90 13.87 13.16
CA TYR A 107 -17.82 14.42 14.00
C TYR A 107 -17.58 15.92 13.79
N GLY A 108 -18.35 16.56 12.92
CA GLY A 108 -18.22 17.97 12.61
C GLY A 108 -17.15 18.26 11.54
N LYS A 109 -17.14 19.51 11.06
CA LYS A 109 -16.28 19.97 9.97
C LYS A 109 -14.77 19.81 10.27
N ASP A 110 -14.38 19.94 11.53
CA ASP A 110 -12.98 19.95 11.93
C ASP A 110 -12.33 18.55 11.80
N ALA A 111 -13.16 17.50 11.78
CA ALA A 111 -12.75 16.11 11.51
C ALA A 111 -12.52 15.81 10.02
N THR A 112 -12.79 16.77 9.11
CA THR A 112 -12.62 16.59 7.65
C THR A 112 -11.34 17.20 7.09
N ASN A 113 -10.43 17.59 7.98
CA ASN A 113 -9.04 17.84 7.60
C ASN A 113 -8.38 16.53 7.20
N VAL A 114 -7.31 16.62 6.41
CA VAL A 114 -6.61 15.46 5.87
C VAL A 114 -5.26 15.27 6.54
N GLY A 115 -4.83 14.01 6.66
CA GLY A 115 -3.49 13.63 7.08
C GLY A 115 -2.45 13.82 5.96
N ASP A 116 -1.27 13.24 6.19
CA ASP A 116 -0.13 13.38 5.26
C ASP A 116 -0.44 12.82 3.86
N GLU A 117 -1.24 11.76 3.78
CA GLU A 117 -1.55 11.04 2.55
C GLU A 117 -2.90 11.42 1.93
N GLY A 118 -3.55 12.42 2.50
CA GLY A 118 -4.80 12.97 1.97
C GLY A 118 -6.07 12.28 2.47
N GLY A 119 -5.98 11.23 3.28
CA GLY A 119 -7.12 10.62 3.95
C GLY A 119 -7.62 11.50 5.09
N PHE A 120 -8.88 11.35 5.50
CA PHE A 120 -9.43 12.12 6.62
C PHE A 120 -8.84 11.66 7.95
N ALA A 121 -8.72 12.60 8.90
CA ALA A 121 -8.19 12.32 10.24
C ALA A 121 -9.25 12.59 11.34
N PRO A 122 -10.37 11.84 11.37
CA PRO A 122 -11.36 11.99 12.43
C PRO A 122 -10.75 11.61 13.78
N ASN A 123 -11.19 12.30 14.84
CA ASN A 123 -10.71 12.03 16.20
C ASN A 123 -11.43 10.83 16.83
N ILE A 124 -11.23 9.66 16.23
CA ILE A 124 -11.72 8.36 16.71
C ILE A 124 -10.57 7.56 17.32
N LEU A 125 -10.90 6.65 18.23
CA LEU A 125 -9.95 5.72 18.86
C LEU A 125 -10.09 4.31 18.29
N GLU A 126 -11.33 3.81 18.25
CA GLU A 126 -11.64 2.45 17.82
C GLU A 126 -11.39 2.26 16.32
N ASN A 127 -10.62 1.24 15.96
CA ASN A 127 -10.32 0.92 14.56
C ASN A 127 -11.56 0.42 13.81
N SER A 128 -12.49 -0.25 14.50
CA SER A 128 -13.78 -0.66 13.95
C SER A 128 -14.66 0.52 13.54
N GLU A 129 -14.55 1.66 14.24
CA GLU A 129 -15.28 2.87 13.90
C GLU A 129 -14.83 3.43 12.53
N ALA A 130 -13.53 3.35 12.22
CA ALA A 130 -13.03 3.72 10.90
C ALA A 130 -13.61 2.81 9.80
N LEU A 131 -13.68 1.49 10.05
CA LEU A 131 -14.28 0.53 9.13
C LEU A 131 -15.78 0.77 8.93
N GLU A 132 -16.52 1.13 9.98
CA GLU A 132 -17.94 1.47 9.89
C GLU A 132 -18.17 2.74 9.07
N LEU A 133 -17.33 3.77 9.23
CA LEU A 133 -17.39 4.98 8.41
C LEU A 133 -17.15 4.68 6.93
N LEU A 134 -16.20 3.78 6.62
CA LEU A 134 -15.97 3.36 5.24
C LEU A 134 -17.18 2.60 4.67
N LYS A 135 -17.73 1.67 5.44
CA LYS A 135 -18.91 0.91 5.04
C LYS A 135 -20.10 1.83 4.73
N GLU A 136 -20.39 2.78 5.61
CA GLU A 136 -21.44 3.78 5.40
C GLU A 136 -21.18 4.62 4.14
N ALA A 137 -19.93 5.07 3.93
CA ALA A 137 -19.57 5.87 2.76
C ALA A 137 -19.68 5.09 1.45
N ILE A 138 -19.28 3.81 1.45
CA ILE A 138 -19.38 2.90 0.29
C ILE A 138 -20.86 2.66 -0.06
N GLU A 139 -21.69 2.38 0.94
CA GLU A 139 -23.13 2.17 0.74
C GLU A 139 -23.81 3.44 0.22
N LYS A 140 -23.49 4.60 0.81
CA LYS A 140 -24.03 5.90 0.39
C LYS A 140 -23.64 6.28 -1.04
N ALA A 141 -22.44 5.88 -1.48
CA ALA A 141 -21.98 6.07 -2.84
C ALA A 141 -22.58 5.05 -3.83
N GLY A 142 -23.20 3.96 -3.35
CA GLY A 142 -23.84 2.95 -4.19
C GLY A 142 -22.88 1.90 -4.76
N TYR A 143 -21.73 1.67 -4.13
CA TYR A 143 -20.64 0.83 -4.66
C TYR A 143 -20.33 -0.42 -3.82
N THR A 144 -21.23 -0.86 -2.95
CA THR A 144 -21.03 -2.00 -2.04
C THR A 144 -20.47 -3.25 -2.73
N GLU A 145 -20.98 -3.60 -3.91
CA GLU A 145 -20.55 -4.81 -4.65
C GLU A 145 -19.24 -4.64 -5.43
N LYS A 146 -18.71 -3.41 -5.53
CA LYS A 146 -17.51 -3.10 -6.33
C LYS A 146 -16.26 -2.83 -5.48
N ILE A 147 -16.42 -2.67 -4.17
CA ILE A 147 -15.37 -2.17 -3.27
C ILE A 147 -15.06 -3.19 -2.19
N VAL A 148 -13.76 -3.34 -1.94
CA VAL A 148 -13.22 -4.06 -0.78
C VAL A 148 -12.29 -3.14 0.00
N ILE A 149 -11.97 -3.52 1.23
CA ILE A 149 -11.16 -2.72 2.16
C ILE A 149 -9.76 -3.32 2.30
N GLY A 150 -8.76 -2.44 2.33
CA GLY A 150 -7.39 -2.74 2.74
C GLY A 150 -7.05 -1.97 4.01
N MET A 151 -6.11 -2.48 4.79
CA MET A 151 -5.61 -1.80 6.00
C MET A 151 -4.09 -1.83 6.00
N ASP A 152 -3.47 -0.73 6.39
CA ASP A 152 -2.09 -0.75 6.90
C ASP A 152 -2.16 -0.41 8.38
N VAL A 153 -1.74 -1.40 9.18
CA VAL A 153 -1.77 -1.32 10.62
C VAL A 153 -0.55 -0.55 11.11
N ALA A 154 0.62 -0.75 10.49
CA ALA A 154 1.93 -0.30 10.96
C ALA A 154 2.19 -0.68 12.43
N ALA A 155 1.99 -1.95 12.78
CA ALA A 155 1.99 -2.40 14.19
C ALA A 155 3.30 -2.15 14.95
N SER A 156 4.43 -2.08 14.24
CA SER A 156 5.73 -1.71 14.80
C SER A 156 5.69 -0.36 15.55
N GLU A 157 4.88 0.60 15.10
CA GLU A 157 4.76 1.93 15.71
C GLU A 157 4.19 1.88 17.14
N PHE A 158 3.37 0.86 17.43
CA PHE A 158 2.73 0.66 18.71
C PHE A 158 3.08 -0.66 19.39
N TYR A 159 4.12 -1.34 18.93
CA TYR A 159 4.71 -2.47 19.62
C TYR A 159 5.47 -2.02 20.88
N ARG A 160 5.14 -2.60 22.03
CA ARG A 160 5.69 -2.26 23.35
C ARG A 160 5.89 -3.54 24.16
N ASP A 161 7.14 -3.82 24.52
CA ASP A 161 7.51 -4.91 25.45
C ASP A 161 6.88 -6.28 25.12
N GLY A 162 6.85 -6.69 23.86
CA GLY A 162 6.24 -7.97 23.46
C GLY A 162 4.72 -7.94 23.24
N LYS A 163 4.12 -6.75 23.30
CA LYS A 163 2.67 -6.50 23.17
C LYS A 163 2.39 -5.30 22.27
N TYR A 164 1.13 -4.94 22.11
CA TYR A 164 0.66 -3.89 21.22
C TYR A 164 -0.26 -2.90 21.95
N ASP A 165 -0.01 -1.60 21.74
CA ASP A 165 -0.76 -0.51 22.36
C ASP A 165 -1.69 0.20 21.34
N LEU A 166 -2.96 -0.18 21.31
CA LEU A 166 -3.94 0.43 20.41
C LEU A 166 -4.37 1.87 20.77
N ASP A 167 -3.75 2.49 21.79
CA ASP A 167 -3.91 3.91 22.14
C ASP A 167 -2.55 4.58 22.37
N PHE A 168 -1.49 4.16 21.64
CA PHE A 168 -0.09 4.60 21.83
C PHE A 168 0.15 6.12 21.73
N LYS A 169 -0.80 6.88 21.19
CA LYS A 169 -0.75 8.35 21.09
C LYS A 169 -1.26 9.06 22.34
N SER A 170 -1.94 8.34 23.23
CA SER A 170 -2.30 8.80 24.57
C SER A 170 -1.16 8.50 25.56
N PRO A 171 -1.14 9.13 26.75
CA PRO A 171 -0.17 8.80 27.80
C PRO A 171 -0.08 7.29 28.04
N ASP A 172 1.14 6.82 28.24
CA ASP A 172 1.46 5.39 28.30
C ASP A 172 0.77 4.68 29.47
N ASP A 173 0.17 3.51 29.20
CA ASP A 173 -0.50 2.66 30.17
C ASP A 173 -0.36 1.17 29.79
N PRO A 174 0.63 0.45 30.34
CA PRO A 174 0.86 -0.96 30.03
C PRO A 174 -0.30 -1.91 30.34
N SER A 175 -1.30 -1.48 31.13
CA SER A 175 -2.46 -2.31 31.45
C SER A 175 -3.43 -2.49 30.26
N ARG A 176 -3.36 -1.60 29.25
CA ARG A 176 -4.17 -1.67 28.04
C ARG A 176 -3.52 -2.46 26.90
N TYR A 177 -2.26 -2.86 27.07
CA TYR A 177 -1.52 -3.56 26.02
C TYR A 177 -2.08 -4.97 25.79
N ILE A 178 -2.31 -5.29 24.52
CA ILE A 178 -2.80 -6.59 24.08
C ILE A 178 -1.67 -7.42 23.48
N SER A 179 -1.77 -8.74 23.60
CA SER A 179 -0.84 -9.69 22.98
C SER A 179 -1.03 -9.76 21.45
N GLY A 180 -0.04 -10.33 20.75
CA GLY A 180 -0.18 -10.64 19.31
C GLY A 180 -1.37 -11.56 19.01
N ASP A 181 -1.70 -12.48 19.92
CA ASP A 181 -2.87 -13.36 19.77
C ASP A 181 -4.18 -12.57 19.84
N GLU A 182 -4.33 -11.71 20.85
CA GLU A 182 -5.51 -10.84 20.99
C GLU A 182 -5.65 -9.87 19.82
N LEU A 183 -4.54 -9.37 19.29
CA LEU A 183 -4.52 -8.51 18.11
C LEU A 183 -4.90 -9.29 16.83
N GLY A 184 -4.41 -10.52 16.68
CA GLY A 184 -4.81 -11.44 15.61
C GLY A 184 -6.30 -11.76 15.63
N ASP A 185 -6.87 -12.00 16.81
CA ASP A 185 -8.31 -12.23 17.00
C ASP A 185 -9.14 -10.99 16.64
N LEU A 186 -8.63 -9.79 16.96
CA LEU A 186 -9.22 -8.52 16.54
C LEU A 186 -9.26 -8.42 15.01
N TYR A 187 -8.17 -8.73 14.31
CA TYR A 187 -8.17 -8.72 12.83
C TYR A 187 -9.12 -9.76 12.24
N GLN A 188 -9.22 -10.96 12.82
CA GLN A 188 -10.20 -11.94 12.37
C GLN A 188 -11.64 -11.42 12.52
N SER A 189 -11.92 -10.64 13.57
CA SER A 189 -13.21 -9.95 13.69
C SER A 189 -13.45 -8.97 12.54
N PHE A 190 -12.44 -8.20 12.14
CA PHE A 190 -12.56 -7.24 11.04
C PHE A 190 -12.79 -7.93 9.70
N ILE A 191 -12.07 -9.03 9.43
CA ILE A 191 -12.23 -9.83 8.20
C ILE A 191 -13.63 -10.45 8.11
N ARG A 192 -14.21 -10.84 9.25
CA ARG A 192 -15.56 -11.43 9.29
C ARG A 192 -16.65 -10.38 9.11
N ASP A 193 -16.47 -9.21 9.74
CA ASP A 193 -17.54 -8.22 9.89
C ASP A 193 -17.53 -7.14 8.77
N TYR A 194 -16.40 -7.02 8.05
CA TYR A 194 -16.18 -6.05 6.96
C TYR A 194 -15.52 -6.71 5.74
N PRO A 195 -15.63 -6.13 4.53
CA PRO A 195 -15.02 -6.70 3.32
C PRO A 195 -13.50 -6.43 3.25
N VAL A 196 -12.76 -6.72 4.33
CA VAL A 196 -11.31 -6.57 4.40
C VAL A 196 -10.65 -7.72 3.65
N VAL A 197 -9.86 -7.39 2.63
CA VAL A 197 -9.16 -8.37 1.77
C VAL A 197 -7.65 -8.23 1.79
N SER A 198 -7.12 -7.19 2.43
CA SER A 198 -5.68 -6.96 2.55
C SER A 198 -5.37 -6.31 3.90
N ILE A 199 -4.42 -6.88 4.65
CA ILE A 199 -3.87 -6.27 5.86
C ILE A 199 -2.35 -6.22 5.73
N GLU A 200 -1.80 -5.03 5.87
CA GLU A 200 -0.37 -4.73 5.88
C GLU A 200 0.13 -4.51 7.31
N ASP A 201 1.33 -5.00 7.59
CA ASP A 201 2.03 -4.92 8.88
C ASP A 201 1.15 -5.17 10.11
N PRO A 202 0.40 -6.31 10.17
CA PRO A 202 -0.45 -6.65 11.31
C PRO A 202 0.33 -6.84 12.63
N PHE A 203 1.63 -7.10 12.56
CA PHE A 203 2.50 -7.31 13.72
C PHE A 203 3.82 -6.58 13.54
N ASP A 204 4.57 -6.46 14.63
CA ASP A 204 5.89 -5.83 14.61
C ASP A 204 6.82 -6.50 13.59
N GLN A 205 7.74 -5.70 13.03
CA GLN A 205 8.70 -6.13 12.01
C GLN A 205 9.56 -7.33 12.43
N ASP A 206 9.73 -7.60 13.72
CA ASP A 206 10.49 -8.73 14.26
C ASP A 206 9.62 -9.77 15.02
N ASP A 207 8.29 -9.64 15.03
CA ASP A 207 7.36 -10.62 15.64
C ASP A 207 6.96 -11.74 14.66
N TRP A 208 7.97 -12.44 14.13
CA TRP A 208 7.84 -13.45 13.08
C TRP A 208 6.86 -14.58 13.40
N GLU A 209 6.72 -14.95 14.68
CA GLU A 209 5.80 -15.99 15.13
C GLU A 209 4.34 -15.54 14.95
N ALA A 210 4.01 -14.30 15.34
CA ALA A 210 2.67 -13.76 15.18
C ALA A 210 2.29 -13.64 13.70
N TRP A 211 3.20 -13.15 12.85
CA TRP A 211 3.02 -13.10 11.39
C TRP A 211 2.69 -14.48 10.81
N SER A 212 3.55 -15.47 11.07
CA SER A 212 3.40 -16.82 10.52
C SER A 212 2.12 -17.49 11.01
N LYS A 213 1.80 -17.33 12.29
CA LYS A 213 0.56 -17.84 12.90
C LYS A 213 -0.66 -17.20 12.25
N PHE A 214 -0.71 -15.89 12.11
CA PHE A 214 -1.87 -15.20 11.54
C PHE A 214 -2.06 -15.52 10.06
N THR A 215 -0.99 -15.44 9.26
CA THR A 215 -1.04 -15.74 7.81
C THR A 215 -1.50 -17.17 7.54
N ALA A 216 -1.14 -18.14 8.39
CA ALA A 216 -1.62 -19.52 8.27
C ALA A 216 -3.13 -19.69 8.53
N ASN A 217 -3.77 -18.73 9.21
CA ASN A 217 -5.18 -18.80 9.63
C ASN A 217 -6.12 -17.90 8.82
N VAL A 218 -5.63 -17.16 7.82
CA VAL A 218 -6.46 -16.25 7.01
C VAL A 218 -6.29 -16.48 5.51
N GLY A 219 -7.38 -16.26 4.75
CA GLY A 219 -7.39 -16.41 3.28
C GLY A 219 -7.12 -15.12 2.50
N ILE A 220 -6.96 -14.00 3.19
CA ILE A 220 -6.81 -12.67 2.59
C ILE A 220 -5.35 -12.40 2.18
N GLN A 221 -5.09 -11.24 1.60
CA GLN A 221 -3.74 -10.74 1.37
C GLN A 221 -3.12 -10.24 2.68
N ILE A 222 -1.91 -10.69 3.00
CA ILE A 222 -1.10 -10.18 4.11
C ILE A 222 0.16 -9.57 3.52
N VAL A 223 0.35 -8.28 3.72
CA VAL A 223 1.41 -7.48 3.09
C VAL A 223 2.53 -7.23 4.09
N GLY A 224 3.76 -7.58 3.74
CA GLY A 224 4.94 -7.21 4.51
C GLY A 224 5.56 -5.91 4.00
N ASP A 225 5.54 -4.86 4.82
CA ASP A 225 6.23 -3.59 4.58
C ASP A 225 7.48 -3.47 5.45
N ASP A 226 7.38 -3.07 6.72
CA ASP A 226 8.53 -2.99 7.64
C ASP A 226 9.11 -4.38 7.95
N LEU A 227 8.29 -5.44 7.86
CA LEU A 227 8.77 -6.82 7.93
C LEU A 227 9.82 -7.11 6.86
N THR A 228 9.65 -6.59 5.64
CA THR A 228 10.47 -6.97 4.48
C THR A 228 11.41 -5.87 4.01
N VAL A 229 11.06 -4.60 4.25
CA VAL A 229 11.76 -3.37 3.83
C VAL A 229 12.30 -3.42 2.40
N THR A 230 11.54 -4.04 1.49
CA THR A 230 11.97 -4.26 0.10
C THR A 230 13.35 -4.94 -0.01
N ASN A 231 13.79 -5.67 1.02
CA ASN A 231 15.10 -6.28 1.13
C ASN A 231 15.03 -7.79 0.81
N PRO A 232 15.75 -8.27 -0.21
CA PRO A 232 15.72 -9.68 -0.61
C PRO A 232 15.95 -10.67 0.53
N ARG A 233 16.83 -10.39 1.49
CA ARG A 233 17.11 -11.31 2.60
C ARG A 233 15.93 -11.45 3.56
N ARG A 234 15.22 -10.35 3.85
CA ARG A 234 14.02 -10.40 4.70
C ARG A 234 12.85 -11.01 3.94
N ILE A 235 12.76 -10.78 2.63
CA ILE A 235 11.77 -11.43 1.76
C ILE A 235 11.99 -12.95 1.76
N GLU A 236 13.22 -13.42 1.54
CA GLU A 236 13.58 -14.85 1.58
C GLU A 236 13.15 -15.49 2.91
N ARG A 237 13.50 -14.86 4.03
CA ARG A 237 13.07 -15.32 5.35
C ARG A 237 11.54 -15.36 5.50
N ALA A 238 10.85 -14.32 5.05
CA ALA A 238 9.40 -14.24 5.15
C ALA A 238 8.67 -15.27 4.26
N VAL A 239 9.27 -15.64 3.12
CA VAL A 239 8.84 -16.77 2.30
C VAL A 239 9.04 -18.10 3.05
N GLU A 240 10.21 -18.33 3.62
CA GLU A 240 10.55 -19.56 4.35
C GLU A 240 9.62 -19.78 5.56
N GLU A 241 9.37 -18.72 6.32
CA GLU A 241 8.52 -18.75 7.51
C GLU A 241 7.01 -18.67 7.17
N LYS A 242 6.66 -18.38 5.90
CA LYS A 242 5.28 -18.11 5.46
C LYS A 242 4.63 -16.98 6.25
N ALA A 243 5.43 -15.95 6.55
CA ALA A 243 5.05 -14.83 7.40
C ALA A 243 4.00 -13.94 6.73
N CYS A 244 4.08 -13.73 5.41
CA CYS A 244 3.12 -12.96 4.63
C CYS A 244 2.96 -13.55 3.21
N ASN A 245 2.13 -12.94 2.36
CA ASN A 245 1.88 -13.41 0.99
C ASN A 245 1.80 -12.27 -0.05
N CYS A 246 2.25 -11.07 0.33
CA CYS A 246 2.39 -9.92 -0.53
C CYS A 246 3.55 -9.05 -0.04
N LEU A 247 4.33 -8.52 -0.97
CA LEU A 247 5.39 -7.55 -0.70
C LEU A 247 4.85 -6.14 -0.89
N LEU A 248 5.08 -5.25 0.08
CA LEU A 248 5.01 -3.82 -0.21
C LEU A 248 6.34 -3.34 -0.82
N LEU A 249 6.30 -2.86 -2.05
CA LEU A 249 7.49 -2.44 -2.78
C LEU A 249 7.70 -0.93 -2.69
N LYS A 250 8.65 -0.51 -1.85
CA LYS A 250 9.11 0.88 -1.72
C LYS A 250 10.54 0.98 -2.22
N VAL A 251 10.72 1.55 -3.41
CA VAL A 251 12.05 1.67 -4.07
C VAL A 251 13.11 2.36 -3.20
N ASN A 252 12.71 3.24 -2.28
CA ASN A 252 13.63 3.96 -1.40
C ASN A 252 14.01 3.21 -0.12
N GLN A 253 13.31 2.13 0.25
CA GLN A 253 13.78 1.25 1.32
C GLN A 253 15.04 0.48 0.86
N ILE A 254 15.08 0.06 -0.42
CA ILE A 254 16.24 -0.67 -0.97
C ILE A 254 17.25 0.23 -1.68
N GLY A 255 16.83 1.36 -2.27
CA GLY A 255 17.71 2.43 -2.74
C GLY A 255 18.17 2.33 -4.20
N SER A 256 17.71 1.36 -4.99
CA SER A 256 17.92 1.35 -6.44
C SER A 256 16.77 0.67 -7.20
N VAL A 257 16.56 1.08 -8.46
CA VAL A 257 15.53 0.48 -9.33
C VAL A 257 15.82 -0.99 -9.58
N THR A 258 17.08 -1.36 -9.81
CA THR A 258 17.47 -2.74 -10.07
C THR A 258 17.15 -3.67 -8.90
N GLU A 259 17.51 -3.28 -7.67
CA GLU A 259 17.21 -4.09 -6.48
C GLU A 259 15.71 -4.16 -6.21
N ALA A 260 14.95 -3.08 -6.48
CA ALA A 260 13.49 -3.11 -6.36
C ALA A 260 12.83 -4.06 -7.37
N ILE A 261 13.30 -4.08 -8.63
CA ILE A 261 12.84 -5.06 -9.64
C ILE A 261 13.17 -6.48 -9.17
N GLN A 262 14.38 -6.72 -8.63
CA GLN A 262 14.76 -8.04 -8.11
C GLN A 262 13.89 -8.48 -6.93
N ALA A 263 13.58 -7.57 -6.00
CA ALA A 263 12.68 -7.84 -4.88
C ALA A 263 11.25 -8.19 -5.36
N CYS A 264 10.74 -7.44 -6.35
CA CYS A 264 9.45 -7.74 -6.98
C CYS A 264 9.43 -9.14 -7.59
N LYS A 265 10.46 -9.47 -8.39
CA LYS A 265 10.58 -10.78 -9.03
C LYS A 265 10.68 -11.90 -8.02
N LEU A 266 11.49 -11.74 -6.98
CA LEU A 266 11.63 -12.72 -5.89
C LEU A 266 10.27 -13.00 -5.23
N ALA A 267 9.47 -11.96 -4.96
CA ALA A 267 8.14 -12.14 -4.41
C ALA A 267 7.21 -12.88 -5.39
N GLN A 268 7.13 -12.44 -6.65
CA GLN A 268 6.28 -13.06 -7.67
C GLN A 268 6.67 -14.52 -7.97
N GLU A 269 7.96 -14.85 -8.01
CA GLU A 269 8.48 -16.22 -8.19
C GLU A 269 8.07 -17.15 -7.05
N ASN A 270 7.85 -16.61 -5.84
CA ASN A 270 7.34 -17.33 -4.67
C ASN A 270 5.80 -17.28 -4.55
N GLY A 271 5.10 -16.84 -5.61
CA GLY A 271 3.64 -16.80 -5.66
C GLY A 271 3.00 -15.69 -4.82
N TRP A 272 3.78 -14.69 -4.41
CA TRP A 272 3.26 -13.53 -3.68
C TRP A 272 2.71 -12.45 -4.61
N GLY A 273 1.75 -11.69 -4.10
CA GLY A 273 1.41 -10.40 -4.68
C GLY A 273 2.52 -9.37 -4.45
N VAL A 274 2.50 -8.28 -5.22
CA VAL A 274 3.37 -7.13 -4.96
C VAL A 274 2.52 -5.86 -5.05
N MET A 275 2.50 -5.07 -3.99
CA MET A 275 1.86 -3.76 -3.99
C MET A 275 2.93 -2.68 -4.06
N VAL A 276 3.02 -2.03 -5.22
CA VAL A 276 3.89 -0.86 -5.38
C VAL A 276 3.38 0.26 -4.49
N SER A 277 4.28 0.93 -3.79
CA SER A 277 3.90 1.89 -2.78
C SER A 277 4.64 3.22 -2.89
N HIS A 278 3.91 4.29 -2.57
CA HIS A 278 4.46 5.60 -2.28
C HIS A 278 5.18 5.65 -0.92
N ARG A 279 5.52 6.87 -0.48
CA ARG A 279 5.85 7.18 0.91
C ARG A 279 4.91 8.27 1.44
N SER A 280 4.74 8.35 2.75
CA SER A 280 3.99 9.44 3.39
C SER A 280 4.56 10.81 3.04
N GLY A 281 5.89 10.96 2.98
CA GLY A 281 6.55 12.08 2.32
C GLY A 281 6.77 11.82 0.83
N GLU A 282 5.86 12.31 -0.02
CA GLU A 282 5.97 12.22 -1.49
C GLU A 282 6.28 13.57 -2.16
N THR A 283 6.56 13.48 -3.45
CA THR A 283 6.88 14.53 -4.41
C THR A 283 5.91 14.49 -5.60
N GLU A 284 6.09 15.40 -6.54
CA GLU A 284 5.39 15.40 -7.83
C GLU A 284 5.85 14.29 -8.79
N ASP A 285 6.95 13.58 -8.48
CA ASP A 285 7.49 12.53 -9.36
C ASP A 285 6.48 11.39 -9.54
N THR A 286 6.29 10.90 -10.76
CA THR A 286 5.29 9.86 -11.07
C THR A 286 5.89 8.48 -11.30
N PHE A 287 7.18 8.25 -10.98
CA PHE A 287 7.89 7.03 -11.31
C PHE A 287 7.15 5.75 -10.91
N ILE A 288 6.52 5.72 -9.73
CA ILE A 288 5.84 4.51 -9.25
C ILE A 288 4.57 4.16 -10.04
N ALA A 289 3.97 5.11 -10.76
CA ALA A 289 2.87 4.84 -11.69
C ALA A 289 3.36 4.03 -12.91
N ASP A 290 4.50 4.42 -13.47
CA ASP A 290 5.13 3.66 -14.55
C ASP A 290 5.71 2.33 -14.03
N LEU A 291 6.23 2.31 -12.80
CA LEU A 291 6.79 1.12 -12.17
C LEU A 291 5.76 0.02 -11.97
N VAL A 292 4.58 0.34 -11.41
CA VAL A 292 3.55 -0.68 -11.14
C VAL A 292 3.03 -1.32 -12.42
N VAL A 293 2.91 -0.53 -13.49
CA VAL A 293 2.48 -1.03 -14.80
C VAL A 293 3.59 -1.88 -15.43
N GLY A 294 4.84 -1.41 -15.41
CA GLY A 294 5.97 -2.15 -15.98
C GLY A 294 6.30 -3.45 -15.23
N LEU A 295 6.07 -3.48 -13.92
CA LEU A 295 6.22 -4.67 -13.08
C LEU A 295 5.00 -5.61 -13.11
N CYS A 296 3.90 -5.17 -13.73
CA CYS A 296 2.65 -5.92 -13.87
C CYS A 296 2.13 -6.45 -12.52
N THR A 297 2.23 -5.66 -11.45
CA THR A 297 1.94 -6.19 -10.10
C THR A 297 0.45 -6.20 -9.76
N GLY A 298 -0.36 -5.43 -10.51
CA GLY A 298 -1.83 -5.43 -10.40
C GLY A 298 -2.40 -4.61 -9.25
N GLN A 299 -1.56 -3.98 -8.43
CA GLN A 299 -2.02 -3.18 -7.28
C GLN A 299 -1.00 -2.10 -6.88
N ILE A 300 -1.51 -0.91 -6.52
CA ILE A 300 -0.71 0.24 -6.07
C ILE A 300 -1.38 0.92 -4.88
N LYS A 301 -0.61 1.25 -3.84
CA LYS A 301 -1.02 2.25 -2.84
C LYS A 301 -0.25 3.53 -3.04
N THR A 302 -0.96 4.62 -3.37
CA THR A 302 -0.32 5.92 -3.60
C THR A 302 -1.13 7.09 -3.03
N GLY A 303 -1.90 6.83 -1.97
CA GLY A 303 -2.60 7.83 -1.14
C GLY A 303 -4.09 7.98 -1.42
N ALA A 304 -4.72 8.98 -0.83
CA ALA A 304 -6.10 9.32 -1.16
C ALA A 304 -6.22 9.87 -2.59
N PRO A 305 -7.43 9.94 -3.17
CA PRO A 305 -7.73 10.82 -4.30
C PRO A 305 -7.74 12.31 -3.87
N CYS A 306 -6.73 12.74 -3.11
CA CYS A 306 -6.54 14.07 -2.55
C CYS A 306 -5.03 14.35 -2.43
N ARG A 307 -4.64 15.62 -2.54
CA ARG A 307 -3.26 16.11 -2.58
C ARG A 307 -2.49 15.68 -3.84
N SER A 308 -1.77 16.62 -4.46
CA SER A 308 -1.28 16.45 -5.83
C SER A 308 -0.08 15.53 -5.95
N GLU A 309 0.70 15.34 -4.90
CA GLU A 309 1.75 14.33 -4.84
C GLU A 309 1.20 12.90 -4.95
N ARG A 310 -0.09 12.70 -4.61
CA ARG A 310 -0.84 11.44 -4.78
C ARG A 310 -1.47 11.38 -6.17
N LEU A 311 -2.26 12.42 -6.49
CA LEU A 311 -2.98 12.54 -7.75
C LEU A 311 -2.04 12.55 -8.97
N ALA A 312 -0.79 13.00 -8.83
CA ALA A 312 0.19 12.94 -9.92
C ALA A 312 0.37 11.50 -10.44
N LYS A 313 0.43 10.50 -9.54
CA LYS A 313 0.57 9.08 -9.90
C LYS A 313 -0.72 8.53 -10.48
N TYR A 314 -1.87 8.80 -9.85
CA TYR A 314 -3.17 8.36 -10.37
C TYR A 314 -3.48 8.98 -11.75
N ASN A 315 -3.16 10.26 -11.96
CA ASN A 315 -3.29 10.90 -13.25
C ASN A 315 -2.33 10.30 -14.28
N GLN A 316 -1.11 9.92 -13.88
CA GLN A 316 -0.20 9.22 -14.77
C GLN A 316 -0.72 7.85 -15.17
N LEU A 317 -1.32 7.09 -14.25
CA LEU A 317 -1.95 5.81 -14.56
C LEU A 317 -3.13 5.95 -15.54
N MET A 318 -3.95 7.00 -15.42
CA MET A 318 -4.97 7.28 -16.45
C MET A 318 -4.37 7.58 -17.82
N ARG A 319 -3.23 8.29 -17.89
CA ARG A 319 -2.55 8.55 -19.16
C ARG A 319 -1.94 7.28 -19.75
N ILE A 320 -1.37 6.41 -18.92
CA ILE A 320 -0.83 5.11 -19.35
C ILE A 320 -1.96 4.22 -19.86
N GLU A 321 -3.11 4.18 -19.17
CA GLU A 321 -4.30 3.47 -19.64
C GLU A 321 -4.77 3.99 -21.01
N GLU A 322 -4.85 5.30 -21.19
CA GLU A 322 -5.22 5.91 -22.47
C GLU A 322 -4.22 5.60 -23.59
N GLU A 323 -2.91 5.60 -23.29
CA GLU A 323 -1.86 5.28 -24.27
C GLU A 323 -1.86 3.80 -24.68
N LEU A 324 -2.15 2.90 -23.74
CA LEU A 324 -2.27 1.46 -24.03
C LEU A 324 -3.54 1.12 -24.83
N GLY A 325 -4.61 1.92 -24.71
CA GLY A 325 -5.84 1.74 -25.46
C GLY A 325 -6.42 0.33 -25.32
N ASP A 326 -6.65 -0.36 -26.43
CA ASP A 326 -7.22 -1.72 -26.46
C ASP A 326 -6.31 -2.79 -25.82
N GLU A 327 -5.02 -2.50 -25.62
CA GLU A 327 -4.08 -3.37 -24.90
C GLU A 327 -4.18 -3.21 -23.38
N ALA A 328 -4.84 -2.16 -22.89
CA ALA A 328 -5.00 -1.95 -21.45
C ALA A 328 -5.80 -3.10 -20.83
N ARG A 329 -5.27 -3.65 -19.73
CA ARG A 329 -5.94 -4.67 -18.91
C ARG A 329 -5.94 -4.20 -17.47
N PHE A 330 -7.12 -4.04 -16.90
CA PHE A 330 -7.27 -3.67 -15.49
C PHE A 330 -7.28 -4.93 -14.63
N ALA A 331 -6.49 -4.93 -13.55
CA ALA A 331 -6.32 -6.12 -12.70
C ALA A 331 -7.63 -6.56 -12.02
N GLY A 332 -8.49 -5.62 -11.61
CA GLY A 332 -9.77 -5.88 -10.96
C GLY A 332 -9.67 -6.89 -9.81
N HIS A 333 -10.55 -7.90 -9.80
CA HIS A 333 -10.53 -8.96 -8.79
C HIS A 333 -9.24 -9.81 -8.79
N ASN A 334 -8.43 -9.77 -9.86
CA ASN A 334 -7.15 -10.47 -9.96
C ASN A 334 -5.96 -9.66 -9.44
N PHE A 335 -6.16 -8.56 -8.69
CA PHE A 335 -5.09 -7.68 -8.20
C PHE A 335 -3.94 -8.40 -7.48
N ARG A 336 -4.19 -9.56 -6.84
CA ARG A 336 -3.17 -10.40 -6.18
C ARG A 336 -2.31 -11.20 -7.16
N ASN A 337 -2.87 -11.57 -8.31
CA ASN A 337 -2.23 -12.38 -9.34
C ASN A 337 -2.74 -11.98 -10.73
N PRO A 338 -2.32 -10.83 -11.27
CA PRO A 338 -2.83 -10.33 -12.54
C PRO A 338 -2.33 -11.11 -13.76
N SER A 339 -1.31 -11.96 -13.63
CA SER A 339 -0.82 -12.81 -14.73
C SER A 339 -1.83 -13.86 -15.22
N ALA A 340 -2.96 -14.02 -14.50
CA ALA A 340 -4.06 -14.87 -14.91
C ALA A 340 -5.02 -14.22 -15.95
N LEU A 341 -4.80 -12.94 -16.29
CA LEU A 341 -5.65 -12.16 -17.22
C LEU A 341 -5.34 -12.35 -18.70
#